data_AF-A0A938B356-F1
#
_entry.id   AF-A0A938B356-F1
#
_cell.length_a   1.000
_cell.length_b   1.000
_cell.length_c   1.000
_cell.angle_alpha   90.00
_cell.angle_beta   90.00
_cell.angle_gamma   90.00
#
_symmetry.space_group_name_H-M   'P 1'
#
loop_
_entity.id
_entity.type
_entity.pdbx_description
1 polymer ?
#
loop_
_entity_poly.entity_id
_entity_poly.type
_entity_poly.pdbx_seq_one_letter_code
_entity_poly.pdbx_strand_id
1 'polypeptide(L)'
;MYAEKFELLEAKIRETAMLVSRLREEKRQLEQENEQLRARLAEVEVQLRGTAAPAEDYGADLDHLLEQLDTLQQAEEAPQPLAVPARVPTASTPESREDYVQRGLLFEQQAQYESALHAYQRALEMDGENLEAAQRLAFLLEKLNRDAEAAALWDKIWAMREAQVPPRRRRLR
;
A
#
# COMPACT_ATOMS: atom_id res chain seq x y z
N MET A 1 -29.38 23.69 -57.71
CA MET A 1 -29.89 22.64 -56.80
C MET A 1 -29.15 21.30 -56.90
N TYR A 2 -28.85 20.72 -58.08
CA TYR A 2 -28.06 19.46 -58.15
C TYR A 2 -26.54 19.68 -58.00
N ALA A 3 -25.99 20.76 -58.55
CA ALA A 3 -24.56 21.08 -58.44
C ALA A 3 -24.11 21.31 -56.97
N GLU A 4 -24.87 22.09 -56.21
CA GLU A 4 -24.58 22.35 -54.78
C GLU A 4 -24.61 21.08 -53.92
N LYS A 5 -25.53 20.15 -54.22
CA LYS A 5 -25.59 18.85 -53.53
C LYS A 5 -24.38 17.97 -53.86
N PHE A 6 -23.86 18.05 -55.08
CA PHE A 6 -22.68 17.33 -55.52
C PHE A 6 -21.40 17.89 -54.88
N GLU A 7 -21.23 19.21 -54.87
CA GLU A 7 -20.12 19.88 -54.18
C GLU A 7 -20.10 19.57 -52.68
N LEU A 8 -21.27 19.58 -52.02
CA LEU A 8 -21.39 19.21 -50.61
C LEU A 8 -20.99 17.74 -50.36
N LEU A 9 -21.33 16.83 -51.27
CA LEU A 9 -20.97 15.42 -51.17
C LEU A 9 -19.45 15.23 -51.32
N GLU A 10 -18.83 15.90 -52.30
CA GLU A 10 -17.37 15.87 -52.46
C GLU A 10 -16.64 16.43 -51.24
N ALA A 11 -17.13 17.54 -50.67
CA ALA A 11 -16.58 18.12 -49.46
C ALA A 11 -16.62 17.13 -48.29
N LYS A 12 -17.74 16.45 -48.07
CA LYS A 12 -17.88 15.40 -47.03
C LYS A 12 -16.98 14.19 -47.29
N ILE A 13 -16.81 13.76 -48.54
CA ILE A 13 -15.89 12.67 -48.89
C ILE A 13 -14.45 13.07 -48.58
N ARG A 14 -14.05 14.31 -48.88
CA ARG A 14 -12.70 14.82 -48.57
C ARG A 14 -12.49 14.94 -47.06
N GLU A 15 -13.46 15.48 -46.34
CA GLU A 15 -13.41 15.61 -44.88
C GLU A 15 -13.30 14.24 -44.20
N THR A 16 -14.12 13.27 -44.60
CA THR A 16 -14.06 11.90 -44.07
C THR A 16 -12.73 11.22 -44.42
N ALA A 17 -12.19 11.40 -45.62
CA ALA A 17 -10.88 10.87 -45.99
C ALA A 17 -9.74 11.47 -45.15
N MET A 18 -9.79 12.78 -44.86
CA MET A 18 -8.84 13.44 -43.96
C MET A 18 -8.96 12.90 -42.53
N LEU A 19 -10.18 12.76 -42.00
CA LEU A 19 -10.42 12.19 -40.67
C LEU A 19 -9.91 10.75 -40.55
N VAL A 20 -10.19 9.90 -41.54
CA VAL A 20 -9.69 8.51 -41.55
C VAL A 20 -8.17 8.47 -41.60
N SER A 21 -7.54 9.35 -42.38
CA SER A 21 -6.08 9.44 -42.47
C SER A 21 -5.47 9.85 -41.12
N ARG A 22 -6.05 10.86 -40.47
CA ARG A 22 -5.65 11.31 -39.13
C ARG A 22 -5.81 10.20 -38.09
N LEU A 23 -6.96 9.51 -38.07
CA LEU A 23 -7.20 8.40 -37.14
C LEU A 23 -6.21 7.24 -37.35
N ARG A 24 -5.80 6.98 -38.59
CA ARG A 24 -4.77 5.97 -38.89
C ARG A 24 -3.38 6.39 -38.41
N GLU A 25 -3.07 7.69 -38.45
CA GLU A 25 -1.83 8.22 -37.90
C GLU A 25 -1.82 8.16 -36.37
N GLU A 26 -2.88 8.62 -35.72
CA GLU A 26 -3.04 8.55 -34.27
C GLU A 26 -3.00 7.09 -33.78
N LYS A 27 -3.69 6.17 -34.47
CA LYS A 27 -3.61 4.73 -34.16
C LYS A 27 -2.17 4.20 -34.25
N ARG A 28 -1.44 4.53 -35.31
CA ARG A 28 -0.04 4.09 -35.48
C ARG A 28 0.86 4.66 -34.38
N GLN A 29 0.66 5.92 -33.98
CA GLN A 29 1.41 6.52 -32.88
C GLN A 29 1.14 5.79 -31.56
N LEU A 30 -0.13 5.52 -31.24
CA LEU A 30 -0.51 4.79 -30.04
C LEU A 30 0.04 3.36 -30.03
N GLU A 31 0.06 2.67 -31.17
CA GLU A 31 0.66 1.34 -31.29
C GLU A 31 2.17 1.38 -31.01
N GLN A 32 2.88 2.37 -31.56
CA GLN A 32 4.32 2.57 -31.30
C GLN A 32 4.59 2.89 -29.82
N GLU A 33 3.79 3.76 -29.20
CA GLU A 33 3.92 4.07 -27.78
C GLU A 33 3.66 2.83 -26.90
N ASN A 34 2.64 2.03 -27.23
CA ASN A 34 2.36 0.78 -26.53
C ASN A 34 3.51 -0.22 -26.63
N GLU A 35 4.12 -0.36 -27.81
CA GLU A 35 5.29 -1.22 -27.99
C GLU A 35 6.48 -0.73 -27.15
N GLN A 36 6.73 0.58 -27.13
CA GLN A 36 7.79 1.17 -26.30
C GLN A 36 7.54 0.97 -24.80
N LEU A 37 6.30 1.14 -24.34
CA LEU A 37 5.93 0.91 -22.95
C LEU A 37 6.11 -0.55 -22.57
N ARG A 38 5.70 -1.48 -23.43
CA ARG A 38 5.91 -2.92 -23.23
C ARG A 38 7.39 -3.29 -23.13
N ALA A 39 8.24 -2.69 -23.98
CA ALA A 39 9.68 -2.89 -23.90
C ALA A 39 10.26 -2.39 -22.57
N ARG A 40 9.86 -1.19 -22.12
CA ARG A 40 10.29 -0.64 -20.82
C ARG A 40 9.82 -1.50 -19.65
N LEU A 41 8.59 -1.99 -19.69
CA LEU A 41 8.09 -2.91 -18.66
C LEU A 41 8.93 -4.18 -18.60
N ALA A 42 9.25 -4.78 -19.75
CA ALA A 42 10.10 -5.97 -19.81
C ALA A 42 11.52 -5.70 -19.26
N GLU A 43 12.10 -4.52 -19.54
CA GLU A 43 13.39 -4.12 -18.96
C GLU A 43 13.33 -4.00 -17.43
N VAL A 44 12.28 -3.36 -16.91
CA VAL A 44 12.06 -3.21 -15.47
C VAL A 44 11.82 -4.57 -14.81
N GLU A 45 11.04 -5.45 -15.43
CA GLU A 45 10.80 -6.82 -14.93
C GLU A 45 12.10 -7.62 -14.84
N VAL A 46 12.98 -7.52 -15.84
CA VAL A 46 14.31 -8.16 -15.81
C VAL A 46 15.16 -7.59 -14.69
N GLN A 47 15.16 -6.27 -14.49
CA GLN A 47 15.88 -5.64 -13.39
C GLN A 47 15.35 -6.10 -12.04
N LEU A 48 14.02 -6.13 -11.86
CA LEU A 48 13.37 -6.61 -10.64
C LEU A 48 13.72 -8.07 -10.36
N ARG A 49 13.68 -8.93 -11.38
CA ARG A 49 14.08 -10.35 -11.25
C ARG A 49 15.56 -10.52 -10.90
N GLY A 50 16.42 -9.62 -11.39
CA GLY A 50 17.84 -9.60 -11.05
C GLY A 50 18.14 -9.08 -9.63
N THR A 51 17.31 -8.17 -9.12
CA THR A 51 17.44 -7.62 -7.75
C THR A 51 16.70 -8.43 -6.69
N ALA A 52 15.65 -9.14 -7.07
CA ALA A 52 14.99 -10.11 -6.22
C ALA A 52 15.90 -11.33 -6.11
N ALA A 53 16.68 -11.40 -5.04
CA ALA A 53 17.25 -12.67 -4.57
C ALA A 53 16.14 -13.74 -4.56
N PRO A 54 16.45 -15.02 -4.83
CA PRO A 54 15.43 -16.05 -4.94
C PRO A 54 14.60 -16.08 -3.66
N ALA A 55 13.36 -15.60 -3.75
CA ALA A 55 12.40 -15.62 -2.65
C ALA A 55 12.12 -17.06 -2.16
N GLU A 56 12.56 -18.06 -2.92
CA GLU A 56 12.50 -19.49 -2.58
C GLU A 56 13.44 -19.89 -1.43
N ASP A 57 14.57 -19.20 -1.23
CA ASP A 57 15.57 -19.59 -0.21
C ASP A 57 15.15 -19.13 1.20
N TYR A 58 14.46 -17.99 1.28
CA TYR A 58 13.92 -17.46 2.53
C TYR A 58 12.81 -18.34 3.12
N GLY A 59 12.14 -19.17 2.31
CA GLY A 59 11.12 -20.10 2.80
C GLY A 59 11.71 -21.22 3.65
N ALA A 60 12.80 -21.83 3.18
CA ALA A 60 13.48 -22.90 3.91
C ALA A 60 14.16 -22.38 5.19
N ASP A 61 14.78 -21.19 5.11
CA ASP A 61 15.37 -20.55 6.28
C ASP A 61 14.31 -20.15 7.32
N LEU A 62 13.14 -19.68 6.87
CA LEU A 62 12.02 -19.34 7.74
C LEU A 62 11.40 -20.58 8.40
N ASP A 63 11.20 -21.66 7.64
CA ASP A 63 10.70 -22.93 8.18
C ASP A 63 11.64 -23.49 9.26
N HIS A 64 12.96 -23.41 9.03
CA HIS A 64 13.95 -23.85 10.02
C HIS A 64 13.93 -22.99 11.29
N LEU A 65 13.80 -21.67 11.15
CA LEU A 65 13.69 -20.75 12.28
C LEU A 65 12.39 -20.94 13.06
N LEU A 66 11.27 -21.23 12.40
CA LEU A 66 9.99 -21.54 13.03
C LEU A 66 10.05 -22.86 13.82
N GLU A 67 10.69 -23.88 13.26
CA GLU A 67 10.89 -25.16 13.95
C GLU A 67 11.78 -24.99 15.19
N GLN A 68 12.85 -24.18 15.10
CA GLN A 68 13.65 -23.82 16.27
C GLN A 68 12.83 -23.09 17.34
N LEU A 69 11.95 -22.17 16.94
CA LEU A 69 11.11 -21.41 17.87
C LEU A 69 10.10 -22.30 18.60
N ASP A 70 9.50 -23.26 17.89
CA ASP A 70 8.59 -24.25 18.47
C ASP A 70 9.31 -25.16 19.49
N THR A 71 10.54 -25.60 19.18
CA THR A 71 11.33 -26.40 20.14
C THR A 71 11.69 -25.63 21.42
N LEU A 72 11.94 -24.31 21.31
CA LEU A 72 12.22 -23.45 22.46
C LEU A 72 10.97 -23.21 23.31
N GLN A 73 9.81 -23.03 22.68
CA GLN A 73 8.53 -22.90 23.40
C GLN A 73 8.15 -24.20 24.12
N GLN A 74 8.35 -25.36 23.48
CA GLN A 74 8.12 -26.66 24.11
C GLN A 74 9.10 -26.94 25.27
N ALA A 75 10.33 -26.41 25.20
CA ALA A 75 11.29 -26.51 26.29
C ALA A 75 10.92 -25.60 27.49
N GLU A 76 10.24 -24.47 27.26
CA GLU A 76 9.67 -23.62 28.31
C GLU A 76 8.39 -24.21 28.93
N GLU A 77 7.59 -24.95 28.16
CA GLU A 77 6.35 -25.59 28.64
C GLU A 77 6.55 -26.95 29.32
N ALA A 78 7.76 -27.53 29.33
CA ALA A 78 8.01 -28.79 30.00
C ALA A 78 7.78 -28.66 31.53
N PRO A 79 6.79 -29.38 32.11
CA PRO A 79 6.41 -29.20 33.50
C PRO A 79 7.46 -29.83 34.42
N GLN A 80 8.34 -29.03 35.02
CA GLN A 80 9.10 -29.46 36.19
C GLN A 80 8.18 -29.51 37.41
N PRO A 81 8.03 -30.66 38.09
CA PRO A 81 7.21 -30.72 39.29
C PRO A 81 8.05 -30.31 40.52
N LEU A 82 7.47 -29.39 41.29
CA LEU A 82 7.59 -29.15 42.74
C LEU A 82 8.41 -27.94 43.25
N ALA A 83 7.61 -26.97 43.71
CA ALA A 83 7.68 -26.29 45.02
C ALA A 83 8.70 -25.17 45.22
N VAL A 84 8.25 -23.90 45.23
CA VAL A 84 7.87 -23.13 46.45
C VAL A 84 6.97 -21.92 46.05
N PRO A 85 6.26 -21.21 46.97
CA PRO A 85 4.85 -20.91 46.82
C PRO A 85 4.53 -19.48 46.34
N ALA A 86 3.37 -19.37 45.71
CA ALA A 86 2.44 -18.25 45.74
C ALA A 86 3.05 -16.84 45.71
N ARG A 87 3.19 -16.30 44.49
CA ARG A 87 2.66 -14.97 44.22
C ARG A 87 2.24 -14.82 42.75
N VAL A 88 1.06 -15.33 42.43
CA VAL A 88 0.22 -14.71 41.40
C VAL A 88 -0.91 -14.02 42.17
N PRO A 89 -1.25 -12.76 41.84
CA PRO A 89 -1.78 -12.48 40.50
C PRO A 89 -1.33 -11.15 39.85
N THR A 90 -1.43 -11.14 38.52
CA THR A 90 -1.81 -10.01 37.64
C THR A 90 -0.89 -8.80 37.49
N ALA A 91 -0.40 -8.60 36.27
CA ALA A 91 -0.78 -7.43 35.49
C ALA A 91 -0.82 -7.83 34.00
N SER A 92 -2.00 -8.17 33.50
CA SER A 92 -2.33 -7.83 32.12
C SER A 92 -2.13 -6.32 32.03
N THR A 93 -1.00 -5.86 31.51
CA THR A 93 -0.98 -4.50 31.02
C THR A 93 -2.09 -4.45 29.97
N PRO A 94 -3.07 -3.54 30.08
CA PRO A 94 -3.96 -3.30 28.96
C PRO A 94 -3.03 -3.06 27.77
N GLU A 95 -3.12 -3.88 26.71
CA GLU A 95 -2.37 -3.64 25.49
C GLU A 95 -2.72 -2.22 25.06
N SER A 96 -1.82 -1.27 25.29
CA SER A 96 -2.13 0.14 25.05
C SER A 96 -2.12 0.37 23.55
N ARG A 97 -2.91 1.31 23.07
CA ARG A 97 -2.83 1.77 21.67
C ARG A 97 -1.39 2.11 21.27
N GLU A 98 -0.60 2.67 22.20
CA GLU A 98 0.82 2.98 22.00
C GLU A 98 1.68 1.72 21.83
N ASP A 99 1.35 0.61 22.51
CA ASP A 99 2.09 -0.66 22.37
C ASP A 99 1.94 -1.23 20.96
N TYR A 100 0.72 -1.18 20.40
CA TYR A 100 0.46 -1.57 19.01
C TYR A 100 1.20 -0.71 17.99
N VAL A 101 1.31 0.60 18.23
CA VAL A 101 2.14 1.47 17.40
C VAL A 101 3.61 1.06 17.47
N GLN A 102 4.16 0.86 18.67
CA GLN A 102 5.56 0.44 18.83
C GLN A 102 5.84 -0.92 18.16
N ARG A 103 4.93 -1.88 18.29
CA ARG A 103 5.01 -3.17 17.60
C ARG A 103 5.00 -3.00 16.08
N GLY A 104 4.14 -2.14 15.56
CA GLY A 104 4.12 -1.79 14.13
C GLY A 104 5.45 -1.22 13.65
N LEU A 105 6.08 -0.33 14.43
CA LEU A 105 7.42 0.21 14.10
C LEU A 105 8.48 -0.90 14.09
N LEU A 106 8.46 -1.80 15.06
CA LEU A 106 9.41 -2.91 15.14
C LEU A 106 9.27 -3.83 13.91
N PHE A 107 8.05 -4.14 13.51
CA PHE A 107 7.78 -4.92 12.30
C PHE A 107 8.24 -4.19 11.03
N GLU A 108 8.03 -2.87 10.94
CA GLU A 108 8.53 -2.05 9.83
C GLU A 108 10.06 -2.10 9.72
N GLN A 109 10.77 -1.99 10.86
CA GLN A 109 12.23 -2.11 10.92
C GLN A 109 12.72 -3.49 10.51
N GLN A 110 11.94 -4.53 10.79
CA GLN A 110 12.20 -5.91 10.40
C GLN A 110 11.76 -6.21 8.95
N ALA A 111 11.31 -5.20 8.19
CA ALA A 111 10.73 -5.35 6.85
C ALA A 111 9.51 -6.28 6.76
N GLN A 112 8.86 -6.58 7.90
CA GLN A 112 7.64 -7.38 7.99
C GLN A 112 6.42 -6.48 7.79
N TYR A 113 6.22 -6.03 6.55
CA TYR A 113 5.24 -4.99 6.25
C TYR A 113 3.78 -5.41 6.52
N GLU A 114 3.40 -6.66 6.27
CA GLU A 114 2.04 -7.15 6.57
C GLU A 114 1.73 -7.19 8.08
N SER A 115 2.69 -7.62 8.90
CA SER A 115 2.56 -7.59 10.36
C SER A 115 2.48 -6.16 10.89
N ALA A 116 3.24 -5.23 10.29
CA ALA A 116 3.20 -3.81 10.63
C ALA A 116 1.84 -3.19 10.27
N LEU A 117 1.26 -3.51 9.10
CA LEU A 117 -0.08 -3.07 8.72
C LEU A 117 -1.11 -3.50 9.77
N HIS A 118 -1.11 -4.78 10.15
CA HIS A 118 -2.06 -5.30 11.14
C HIS A 118 -1.88 -4.62 12.51
N ALA A 119 -0.64 -4.42 12.95
CA ALA A 119 -0.36 -3.74 14.22
C ALA A 119 -0.87 -2.29 14.23
N TYR A 120 -0.67 -1.53 13.15
CA TYR A 120 -1.20 -0.17 13.05
C TYR A 120 -2.72 -0.12 12.90
N GLN A 121 -3.33 -1.07 12.20
CA GLN A 121 -4.79 -1.20 12.14
C GLN A 121 -5.39 -1.45 13.52
N ARG A 122 -4.79 -2.35 14.32
CA ARG A 122 -5.21 -2.57 15.72
C ARG A 122 -5.06 -1.32 16.58
N ALA A 123 -3.97 -0.56 16.42
CA ALA A 123 -3.81 0.71 17.12
C ALA A 123 -4.95 1.71 16.79
N LEU A 124 -5.39 1.75 15.53
CA LEU A 124 -6.50 2.60 15.08
C LEU A 124 -7.89 2.06 15.47
N GLU A 125 -8.07 0.75 15.60
CA GLU A 125 -9.31 0.17 16.14
C GLU A 125 -9.50 0.58 17.61
N MET A 126 -8.41 0.63 18.37
CA MET A 126 -8.42 1.05 19.77
C MET A 126 -8.55 2.55 19.94
N ASP A 127 -7.88 3.32 19.08
CA ASP A 127 -7.95 4.77 19.04
C ASP A 127 -8.04 5.27 17.60
N GLY A 128 -9.28 5.49 17.16
CA GLY A 128 -9.58 5.97 15.82
C GLY A 128 -9.07 7.38 15.54
N GLU A 129 -8.63 8.13 16.55
CA GLU A 129 -8.07 9.49 16.39
C GLU A 129 -6.54 9.51 16.51
N ASN A 130 -5.89 8.34 16.57
CA ASN A 130 -4.43 8.25 16.61
C ASN A 130 -3.81 8.63 15.27
N LEU A 131 -3.52 9.92 15.10
CA LEU A 131 -2.89 10.48 13.91
C LEU A 131 -1.53 9.83 13.61
N GLU A 132 -0.76 9.43 14.62
CA GLU A 132 0.55 8.80 14.41
C GLU A 132 0.39 7.42 13.78
N ALA A 133 -0.51 6.59 14.32
CA ALA A 133 -0.80 5.27 13.77
C ALA A 133 -1.34 5.36 12.33
N ALA A 134 -2.25 6.32 12.07
CA ALA A 134 -2.80 6.54 10.75
C ALA A 134 -1.74 6.98 9.73
N GLN A 135 -0.87 7.91 10.09
CA GLN A 135 0.22 8.35 9.21
C GLN A 135 1.17 7.22 8.87
N ARG A 136 1.60 6.44 9.88
CA ARG A 136 2.49 5.30 9.68
C ARG A 136 1.86 4.24 8.79
N LEU A 137 0.58 3.93 9.00
CA LEU A 137 -0.17 3.02 8.14
C LEU A 137 -0.26 3.54 6.70
N ALA A 138 -0.50 4.84 6.50
CA ALA A 138 -0.58 5.44 5.16
C ALA A 138 0.76 5.35 4.41
N PHE A 139 1.87 5.74 5.06
CA PHE A 139 3.21 5.61 4.48
C PHE A 139 3.56 4.15 4.15
N LEU A 140 3.17 3.22 5.01
CA LEU A 140 3.42 1.81 4.78
C LEU A 140 2.62 1.28 3.58
N LEU A 141 1.37 1.72 3.40
CA LEU A 141 0.55 1.39 2.24
C LEU A 141 1.13 1.96 0.93
N GLU A 142 1.67 3.18 0.94
CA GLU A 142 2.41 3.75 -0.21
C GLU A 142 3.64 2.90 -0.56
N LYS A 143 4.41 2.49 0.46
CA LYS A 143 5.59 1.64 0.26
C LYS A 143 5.23 0.28 -0.35
N LEU A 144 4.01 -0.20 -0.11
CA LEU A 144 3.46 -1.44 -0.68
C LEU A 144 2.73 -1.23 -2.03
N ASN A 145 2.80 -0.03 -2.62
CA ASN A 145 2.09 0.35 -3.84
C ASN A 145 0.56 0.21 -3.75
N ARG A 146 -0.01 0.32 -2.54
CA ARG A 146 -1.46 0.32 -2.29
C ARG A 146 -2.00 1.75 -2.24
N ASP A 147 -1.73 2.51 -3.29
CA ASP A 147 -1.95 3.96 -3.36
C ASP A 147 -3.42 4.36 -3.13
N ALA A 148 -4.36 3.55 -3.61
CA ALA A 148 -5.80 3.81 -3.44
C ALA A 148 -6.22 3.80 -1.95
N GLU A 149 -5.67 2.88 -1.16
CA GLU A 149 -5.95 2.78 0.27
C GLU A 149 -5.19 3.85 1.07
N ALA A 150 -3.96 4.15 0.67
CA ALA A 150 -3.17 5.24 1.25
C ALA A 150 -3.88 6.58 1.06
N ALA A 151 -4.37 6.90 -0.14
CA ALA A 151 -5.09 8.13 -0.43
C ALA A 151 -6.34 8.30 0.45
N ALA A 152 -7.14 7.24 0.57
CA ALA A 152 -8.33 7.25 1.44
C ALA A 152 -7.96 7.46 2.92
N LEU A 153 -6.81 6.95 3.36
CA LEU A 153 -6.33 7.15 4.72
C LEU A 153 -5.77 8.57 4.93
N TRP A 154 -5.08 9.14 3.95
CA TRP A 154 -4.63 10.53 3.96
C TRP A 154 -5.79 11.53 4.04
N ASP A 155 -6.88 11.28 3.32
CA ASP A 155 -8.10 12.10 3.41
C ASP A 155 -8.67 12.08 4.84
N LYS A 156 -8.70 10.91 5.49
CA LYS A 156 -9.13 10.78 6.89
C LYS A 156 -8.20 11.52 7.85
N ILE A 157 -6.88 11.39 7.68
CA ILE A 157 -5.87 12.09 8.49
C ILE A 157 -6.06 13.61 8.36
N TRP A 158 -6.29 14.11 7.13
CA TRP A 158 -6.53 15.52 6.88
C TRP A 158 -7.80 16.01 7.58
N ALA A 159 -8.91 15.26 7.47
CA ALA A 159 -10.16 15.59 8.14
C ALA A 159 -10.02 15.60 9.68
N MET A 160 -9.30 14.63 10.26
CA MET A 160 -9.00 14.60 11.69
C MET A 160 -8.17 15.81 12.13
N ARG A 161 -7.16 16.18 11.34
CA ARG A 161 -6.31 17.36 11.62
C ARG A 161 -7.10 18.66 11.51
N GLU A 162 -7.97 18.79 10.51
CA GLU A 162 -8.84 19.97 10.34
C GLU A 162 -9.83 20.10 11.50
N ALA A 163 -10.41 19.00 11.97
CA ALA A 163 -11.25 18.98 13.16
C ALA A 163 -10.52 19.42 14.44
N GLN A 164 -9.21 19.13 14.54
CA GLN A 164 -8.38 19.58 15.66
C GLN A 164 -7.95 21.05 15.58
N VAL A 165 -7.97 21.68 14.39
CA VAL A 165 -7.60 23.10 14.23
C VAL A 165 -8.86 23.96 14.42
N PRO A 166 -9.01 24.70 15.55
CA PRO A 166 -10.17 25.56 15.73
C PRO A 166 -10.22 26.62 14.61
N PRO A 167 -11.42 26.99 14.13
CA PRO A 167 -11.56 27.87 12.98
C PRO A 167 -10.80 29.16 13.22
N ARG A 168 -9.89 29.50 12.30
CA ARG A 168 -9.19 30.79 12.30
C ARG A 168 -10.24 31.89 12.19
N ARG A 169 -10.65 32.44 13.33
CA ARG A 169 -11.51 33.62 13.38
C ARG A 169 -10.79 34.71 12.59
N ARG A 170 -11.26 34.98 11.37
CA ARG A 170 -10.86 36.15 10.60
C ARG A 170 -11.20 37.36 11.46
N ARG A 171 -10.19 37.93 12.13
CA ARG A 171 -10.32 39.25 12.76
C ARG A 171 -10.43 40.24 11.60
N LEU A 172 -11.66 40.49 11.16
CA LEU A 172 -12.00 41.68 10.39
C LEU A 172 -11.74 42.86 11.33
N ARG A 173 -10.72 43.66 11.00
CA ARG A 173 -10.54 45.00 11.56
C ARG A 173 -11.44 45.97 10.81
#